data_AF-A0A388PDU3-F1
#
_entry.id   AF-A0A388PDU3-F1
#
_cell.length_a   1.000
_cell.length_b   1.000
_cell.length_c   1.000
_cell.angle_alpha   90.00
_cell.angle_beta   90.00
_cell.angle_gamma   90.00
#
_symmetry.space_group_name_H-M   'P 1'
#
loop_
_entity.id
_entity.type
_entity.pdbx_description
1 polymer ?
#
loop_
_entity_poly.entity_id
_entity_poly.type
_entity_poly.pdbx_seq_one_letter_code
_entity_poly.pdbx_strand_id
1 'polypeptide(L)'
;MNPINNYRFGSYAILAMGLINLRYQTGNDANLSKSLVLIILGAVAFSATFIPALKALLLKRVSKMVAIIILVLAIAYGFLI
;
A
#
# COMPACT_ATOMS: atom_id res chain seq x y z
N MET A 1 -0.66 0.23 -21.38
CA MET A 1 -0.09 0.62 -20.06
C MET A 1 0.87 -0.44 -19.58
N ASN A 2 2.00 -0.07 -18.97
CA ASN A 2 2.91 -1.03 -18.35
C ASN A 2 2.23 -1.66 -17.12
N PRO A 3 2.12 -3.00 -16.99
CA PRO A 3 1.45 -3.66 -15.87
C PRO A 3 2.00 -3.28 -14.49
N ILE A 4 3.26 -2.81 -14.41
CA ILE A 4 3.84 -2.32 -13.17
C ILE A 4 3.13 -1.06 -12.63
N ASN A 5 2.44 -0.30 -13.50
CA ASN A 5 1.72 0.90 -13.09
C ASN A 5 0.53 0.58 -12.17
N ASN A 6 -0.06 -0.62 -12.28
CA ASN A 6 -1.13 -1.04 -11.37
C ASN A 6 -0.62 -1.17 -9.92
N TYR A 7 0.62 -1.65 -9.74
CA TYR A 7 1.27 -1.68 -8.42
C TYR A 7 1.50 -0.28 -7.89
N ARG A 8 1.91 0.65 -8.75
CA ARG A 8 2.12 2.06 -8.36
C ARG A 8 0.81 2.69 -7.90
N PHE A 9 -0.26 2.53 -8.66
CA PHE A 9 -1.58 3.05 -8.28
C PHE A 9 -2.11 2.43 -6.98
N GLY A 10 -2.01 1.11 -6.81
CA GLY A 10 -2.40 0.46 -5.56
C GLY A 10 -1.58 0.94 -4.37
N SER A 11 -0.27 1.11 -4.55
CA SER A 11 0.64 1.61 -3.52
C SER A 11 0.32 3.07 -3.14
N TYR A 12 0.02 3.90 -4.13
CA TYR A 12 -0.42 5.28 -3.90
C TYR A 12 -1.74 5.34 -3.14
N ALA A 13 -2.71 4.48 -3.48
CA ALA A 13 -4.00 4.47 -2.82
C ALA A 13 -3.86 4.21 -1.31
N ILE A 14 -3.10 3.17 -0.93
CA ILE A 14 -2.91 2.83 0.50
C ILE A 14 -2.00 3.83 1.22
N LEU A 15 -0.97 4.36 0.56
CA LEU A 15 -0.12 5.41 1.12
C LEU A 15 -0.94 6.67 1.42
N ALA A 16 -1.74 7.12 0.45
CA ALA A 16 -2.62 8.27 0.62
C ALA A 16 -3.63 8.02 1.74
N MET A 17 -4.24 6.83 1.79
CA MET A 17 -5.17 6.45 2.85
C MET A 17 -4.52 6.54 4.25
N GLY A 18 -3.29 6.06 4.40
CA GLY A 18 -2.54 6.19 5.66
C GLY A 18 -2.27 7.65 6.06
N LEU A 19 -1.87 8.50 5.11
CA LEU A 19 -1.67 9.93 5.37
C LEU A 19 -2.97 10.66 5.72
N ILE A 20 -4.07 10.30 5.06
CA ILE A 20 -5.40 10.82 5.34
C ILE A 20 -5.81 10.42 6.76
N ASN A 21 -5.74 9.14 7.12
CA ASN A 21 -6.07 8.68 8.47
C ASN A 21 -5.22 9.37 9.54
N LEU A 22 -3.91 9.52 9.30
CA LEU A 22 -3.02 10.21 10.24
C LEU A 22 -3.52 11.62 10.56
N ARG A 23 -4.03 12.35 9.56
CA ARG A 23 -4.56 13.70 9.75
C ARG A 23 -5.95 13.68 10.38
N TYR A 24 -6.87 12.87 9.87
CA TYR A 24 -8.29 12.91 10.24
C TYR A 24 -8.58 12.24 11.58
N GLN A 25 -7.81 11.23 11.98
CA GLN A 25 -7.96 10.53 13.27
C GLN A 25 -7.12 11.18 14.39
N THR A 26 -6.80 12.47 14.28
CA THR A 26 -6.02 13.18 15.31
C THR A 26 -6.78 13.17 16.65
N GLY A 27 -6.12 12.75 17.71
CA GLY A 27 -6.72 12.58 19.05
C GLY A 27 -7.28 11.18 19.32
N ASN A 28 -7.33 10.29 18.31
CA ASN A 28 -7.66 8.87 18.51
C ASN A 28 -6.43 8.09 19.01
N ASP A 29 -6.68 7.11 19.89
CA ASP A 29 -5.63 6.27 20.46
C ASP A 29 -4.88 5.49 19.37
N ALA A 30 -3.55 5.55 19.47
CA ALA A 30 -2.60 4.89 18.57
C ALA A 30 -2.77 5.26 17.08
N ASN A 31 -3.37 6.42 16.75
CA ASN A 31 -3.53 6.86 15.34
C ASN A 31 -2.20 6.82 14.58
N LEU A 32 -1.10 7.35 15.16
CA LEU A 32 0.21 7.34 14.51
C LEU A 32 0.62 5.91 14.10
N SER A 33 0.59 4.97 15.04
CA SER A 33 1.00 3.59 14.80
C SER A 33 0.09 2.90 13.77
N LYS A 34 -1.23 3.09 13.88
CA LYS A 34 -2.21 2.51 12.93
C LYS A 34 -2.02 3.06 11.51
N SER A 35 -1.92 4.36 11.38
CA SER A 35 -1.73 5.05 10.10
C SER A 35 -0.37 4.72 9.46
N LEU A 36 0.68 4.54 10.27
CA LEU A 36 2.01 4.15 9.79
C LEU A 36 2.03 2.78 9.09
N VAL A 37 1.16 1.84 9.48
CA VAL A 37 1.06 0.53 8.79
C VAL A 37 0.80 0.74 7.30
N LEU A 38 -0.16 1.61 6.96
CA LEU A 38 -0.52 1.91 5.57
C LEU A 38 0.55 2.74 4.85
N ILE A 39 1.11 3.73 5.53
CA ILE A 39 2.16 4.60 4.97
C ILE A 39 3.39 3.77 4.60
N ILE A 40 3.88 2.93 5.52
CA ILE A 40 5.05 2.09 5.30
C ILE A 40 4.77 1.06 4.21
N LEU A 41 3.62 0.36 4.27
CA LEU A 41 3.26 -0.63 3.26
C LEU A 41 3.19 -0.02 1.85
N GLY A 42 2.53 1.13 1.72
CA GLY A 42 2.45 1.86 0.46
C GLY A 42 3.80 2.37 -0.03
N ALA A 43 4.64 2.93 0.85
CA ALA A 43 5.96 3.44 0.48
C ALA A 43 6.90 2.31 0.03
N VAL A 44 6.91 1.17 0.73
CA VAL A 44 7.71 -0.01 0.38
C VAL A 44 7.26 -0.59 -0.94
N ALA A 45 5.95 -0.82 -1.12
CA ALA A 45 5.40 -1.38 -2.35
C ALA A 45 5.68 -0.45 -3.55
N PHE A 46 5.53 0.86 -3.37
CA PHE A 46 5.82 1.85 -4.41
C PHE A 46 7.31 1.84 -4.80
N SER A 47 8.20 1.86 -3.81
CA SER A 47 9.65 1.85 -4.01
C SER A 47 10.11 0.58 -4.72
N ALA A 48 9.53 -0.57 -4.38
CA ALA A 48 9.80 -1.84 -5.03
C ALA A 48 9.51 -1.82 -6.54
N THR A 49 8.59 -0.96 -7.01
CA THR A 49 8.28 -0.81 -8.44
C THR A 49 9.39 -0.13 -9.25
N PHE A 50 10.46 0.35 -8.63
CA PHE A 50 11.59 0.97 -9.34
C PHE A 50 12.80 0.05 -9.46
N ILE A 51 12.94 -0.94 -8.57
CA ILE A 51 14.07 -1.88 -8.53
C ILE A 51 13.89 -2.98 -9.59
N PRO A 52 14.81 -3.14 -10.56
CA PRO A 52 14.66 -4.10 -11.66
C PRO A 52 14.40 -5.55 -11.23
N ALA A 53 15.14 -6.05 -10.24
CA ALA A 53 14.97 -7.41 -9.72
C ALA A 53 13.57 -7.63 -9.10
N LEU A 54 13.06 -6.62 -8.39
CA LEU A 54 11.73 -6.69 -7.77
C LEU A 54 10.62 -6.54 -8.81
N LYS A 55 10.80 -5.73 -9.86
CA LYS A 55 9.84 -5.67 -10.98
C LYS A 55 9.62 -7.05 -11.59
N ALA A 56 10.70 -7.79 -11.87
CA ALA A 56 10.60 -9.14 -12.43
C ALA A 56 9.83 -10.10 -11.50
N LEU A 57 10.04 -9.99 -10.18
CA LEU A 57 9.28 -10.74 -9.18
C LEU A 57 7.80 -10.35 -9.17
N LEU A 58 7.49 -9.06 -9.10
CA LEU A 58 6.12 -8.54 -9.03
C LEU A 58 5.30 -8.96 -10.26
N LEU A 59 5.91 -9.04 -11.45
CA LEU A 59 5.20 -9.42 -12.67
C LEU A 59 4.78 -10.90 -12.75
N LYS A 60 5.24 -11.76 -11.83
CA LYS A 60 4.80 -13.16 -11.73
C LYS A 60 3.32 -13.25 -11.36
N ARG A 61 2.63 -14.29 -11.87
CA ARG A 61 1.20 -14.51 -11.63
C ARG A 61 0.85 -14.62 -10.14
N VAL A 62 1.65 -15.37 -9.38
CA VAL A 62 1.44 -15.53 -7.93
C VAL A 62 1.58 -14.19 -7.21
N SER A 63 2.61 -13.41 -7.53
CA SER A 63 2.84 -12.09 -6.95
C SER A 63 1.71 -11.10 -7.26
N LYS A 64 1.10 -11.17 -8.45
CA LYS A 64 -0.12 -10.39 -8.79
C LYS A 64 -1.29 -10.74 -7.88
N MET A 65 -1.58 -12.02 -7.69
CA MET A 65 -2.69 -12.47 -6.84
C MET A 65 -2.47 -12.05 -5.38
N VAL A 66 -1.26 -12.28 -4.86
CA VAL A 66 -0.89 -11.87 -3.50
C VAL A 66 -0.98 -10.36 -3.32
N ALA A 67 -0.51 -9.57 -4.30
CA ALA A 67 -0.59 -8.11 -4.23
C ALA A 67 -2.02 -7.58 -4.21
N ILE A 68 -2.94 -8.20 -4.96
CA ILE A 68 -4.37 -7.82 -4.92
C ILE A 68 -4.97 -8.14 -3.55
N ILE A 69 -4.67 -9.30 -2.97
CA ILE A 69 -5.16 -9.67 -1.63
C ILE A 69 -4.63 -8.67 -0.59
N ILE A 70 -3.32 -8.38 -0.60
CA ILE A 70 -2.71 -7.39 0.29
C ILE A 70 -3.36 -6.02 0.12
N LEU A 71 -3.60 -5.59 -1.13
CA LEU A 71 -4.24 -4.31 -1.42
C LEU A 71 -5.65 -4.22 -0.83
N VAL A 72 -6.48 -5.26 -1.03
CA VAL A 72 -7.84 -5.30 -0.49
C VAL A 72 -7.82 -5.29 1.04
N LEU A 73 -6.95 -6.08 1.66
CA LEU A 73 -6.80 -6.12 3.12
C LEU A 73 -6.32 -4.78 3.68
N ALA A 74 -5.38 -4.10 3.00
CA ALA A 74 -4.90 -2.78 3.41
C ALA A 74 -6.01 -1.71 3.30
N ILE A 75 -6.80 -1.75 2.24
CA ILE A 75 -7.96 -0.84 2.11
C ILE A 75 -8.98 -1.11 3.22
N ALA A 76 -9.33 -2.37 3.45
CA ALA A 76 -10.24 -2.75 4.54
C ALA A 76 -9.72 -2.28 5.90
N TYR A 77 -8.44 -2.51 6.19
CA TYR A 77 -7.78 -2.02 7.39
C TYR A 77 -7.88 -0.50 7.52
N GLY A 78 -7.64 0.25 6.44
CA GLY A 78 -7.74 1.70 6.47
C GLY A 78 -9.13 2.24 6.78
N PHE A 79 -10.20 1.51 6.45
CA PHE A 79 -11.56 1.87 6.84
C PHE A 79 -11.87 1.56 8.31
N LEU A 80 -11.09 0.69 8.95
CA LEU A 80 -11.32 0.22 10.32
C LEU A 80 -10.53 0.99 11.38
N ILE A 81 -9.56 1.83 10.99
CA ILE A 81 -8.65 2.52 11.93
C ILE A 81 -8.97 3.99 12.17
#